data_AF-A0A7Y3PER8-F1
#
_entry.id   AF-A0A7Y3PER8-F1
#
_cell.length_a   1.000
_cell.length_b   1.000
_cell.length_c   1.000
_cell.angle_alpha   90.00
_cell.angle_beta   90.00
_cell.angle_gamma   90.00
#
_symmetry.space_group_name_H-M   'P 1'
#
loop_
_entity.id
_entity.type
_entity.pdbx_description
1 polymer ?
#
loop_
_entity_poly.entity_id
_entity_poly.type
_entity_poly.pdbx_seq_one_letter_code
_entity_poly.pdbx_strand_id
1 'polypeptide(L)'
;MSDELMSQNYAAKVGARLRSVRKQKRLSLQAVEAASDMEFKASVLGAYERGERSISVPRLQRLAAIYDVPVDQLLPKDTTFPVFDSASLSSGGFGKQHGGLEAISVDSIEAAQGRNGRAANLVESKITIDLTKLSEVSGPERDLLKRYLNMIQVQRQDFNGRMITIRSEDLRVIGALLEMSADQIAMRLDDLGLRIAV
;
A
#
# COMPACT_ATOMS: atom_id res chain seq x y z
N MET A 1 0.16 0.71 -20.73
CA MET A 1 -0.02 -0.69 -21.18
C MET A 1 0.75 -1.69 -20.34
N SER A 2 1.94 -1.36 -19.82
CA SER A 2 2.75 -2.26 -18.97
C SER A 2 2.14 -2.53 -17.58
N ASP A 3 1.60 -1.51 -16.90
CA ASP A 3 1.02 -1.64 -15.55
C ASP A 3 -0.24 -2.52 -15.51
N GLU A 4 -1.06 -2.48 -16.57
CA GLU A 4 -2.30 -3.25 -16.65
C GLU A 4 -2.02 -4.75 -16.83
N LEU A 5 -1.02 -5.10 -17.65
CA LEU A 5 -0.55 -6.48 -17.81
C LEU A 5 0.12 -7.02 -16.54
N MET A 6 0.87 -6.18 -15.82
CA MET A 6 1.44 -6.55 -14.51
C MET A 6 0.34 -6.77 -13.46
N SER A 7 -0.68 -5.89 -13.42
CA SER A 7 -1.82 -6.01 -12.50
C SER A 7 -2.66 -7.26 -12.79
N GLN A 8 -2.92 -7.59 -14.05
CA GLN A 8 -3.60 -8.82 -14.46
C GLN A 8 -2.80 -10.08 -14.07
N ASN A 9 -1.46 -10.05 -14.24
CA ASN A 9 -0.59 -11.16 -13.83
C ASN A 9 -0.60 -11.34 -12.30
N TYR A 10 -0.59 -10.25 -11.54
CA TYR A 10 -0.72 -10.31 -10.08
C TYR A 10 -2.09 -10.84 -9.63
N ALA A 11 -3.18 -10.37 -10.23
CA ALA A 11 -4.53 -10.84 -9.92
C ALA A 11 -4.70 -12.34 -10.21
N ALA A 12 -4.13 -12.84 -11.31
CA ALA A 12 -4.12 -14.27 -11.62
C ALA A 12 -3.33 -15.10 -10.59
N LYS A 13 -2.17 -14.62 -10.15
CA LYS A 13 -1.37 -15.28 -9.10
C LYS A 13 -2.11 -15.33 -7.76
N VAL A 14 -2.74 -14.22 -7.35
CA VAL A 14 -3.58 -14.14 -6.15
C VAL A 14 -4.75 -15.13 -6.28
N GLY A 15 -5.46 -15.11 -7.41
CA GLY A 15 -6.58 -16.01 -7.68
C GLY A 15 -6.20 -17.50 -7.60
N ALA A 16 -5.06 -17.87 -8.19
CA ALA A 16 -4.52 -19.22 -8.09
C ALA A 16 -4.22 -19.61 -6.64
N ARG A 17 -3.71 -18.68 -5.84
CA ARG A 17 -3.42 -18.90 -4.41
C ARG A 17 -4.69 -19.10 -3.59
N LEU A 18 -5.72 -18.27 -3.79
CA LEU A 18 -7.05 -18.44 -3.20
C LEU A 18 -7.64 -19.84 -3.50
N ARG A 19 -7.56 -20.28 -4.76
CA ARG A 19 -8.03 -21.60 -5.17
C ARG A 19 -7.28 -22.73 -4.44
N SER A 20 -5.96 -22.61 -4.35
CA SER A 20 -5.11 -23.59 -3.68
C SER A 20 -5.49 -23.74 -2.21
N VAL A 21 -5.61 -22.63 -1.49
CA VAL A 21 -5.96 -22.63 -0.05
C VAL A 21 -7.38 -23.17 0.16
N ARG A 22 -8.36 -22.75 -0.65
CA ARG A 22 -9.73 -23.27 -0.56
C ARG A 22 -9.79 -24.79 -0.75
N LYS A 23 -9.08 -25.31 -1.76
CA LYS A 23 -8.99 -26.76 -2.01
C LYS A 23 -8.29 -27.49 -0.87
N GLN A 24 -7.24 -26.92 -0.29
CA GLN A 24 -6.54 -27.48 0.87
C GLN A 24 -7.47 -27.58 2.09
N LYS A 25 -8.34 -26.58 2.29
CA LYS A 25 -9.39 -26.59 3.32
C LYS A 25 -10.61 -27.45 2.94
N ARG A 26 -10.59 -28.13 1.79
CA ARG A 26 -11.67 -29.00 1.26
C ARG A 26 -13.01 -28.30 1.08
N LEU A 27 -13.00 -27.00 0.85
CA LEU A 27 -14.22 -26.22 0.63
C LEU A 27 -14.56 -26.15 -0.87
N SER A 28 -15.81 -26.42 -1.24
CA SER A 28 -16.32 -26.11 -2.58
C SER A 28 -16.64 -24.62 -2.70
N LEU A 29 -16.78 -24.08 -3.92
CA LEU A 29 -17.18 -22.67 -4.10
C LEU A 29 -18.54 -22.39 -3.43
N GLN A 30 -19.48 -23.33 -3.52
CA GLN A 30 -20.80 -23.25 -2.89
C GLN A 30 -20.71 -23.34 -1.36
N ALA A 31 -19.79 -24.14 -0.82
CA ALA A 31 -19.58 -24.22 0.63
C ALA A 31 -19.05 -22.89 1.20
N VAL A 32 -18.16 -22.21 0.47
CA VAL A 32 -17.69 -20.87 0.86
C VAL A 32 -18.82 -19.85 0.81
N GLU A 33 -19.66 -19.90 -0.22
CA GLU A 33 -20.84 -19.03 -0.33
C GLU A 33 -21.76 -19.20 0.88
N ALA A 34 -22.10 -20.44 1.23
CA ALA A 34 -22.93 -20.76 2.39
C ALA A 34 -22.28 -20.33 3.72
N ALA A 35 -20.98 -20.55 3.90
CA ALA A 35 -20.25 -20.15 5.10
C ALA A 35 -20.10 -18.62 5.24
N SER A 36 -20.28 -17.88 4.15
CA SER A 36 -20.14 -16.43 4.10
C SER A 36 -21.44 -15.64 4.19
N ASP A 37 -22.56 -16.29 4.54
CA ASP A 37 -23.89 -15.68 4.48
C ASP A 37 -24.17 -15.02 3.12
N MET A 38 -23.85 -15.75 2.03
CA MET A 38 -24.02 -15.30 0.64
C MET A 38 -23.17 -14.08 0.22
N GLU A 39 -22.22 -13.61 1.05
CA GLU A 39 -21.34 -12.48 0.71
C GLU A 39 -20.38 -12.82 -0.46
N PHE A 40 -19.90 -14.06 -0.50
CA PHE A 40 -19.01 -14.58 -1.54
C PHE A 40 -19.75 -15.56 -2.44
N LYS A 41 -20.58 -15.03 -3.35
CA LYS A 41 -21.24 -15.84 -4.38
C LYS A 41 -20.24 -16.72 -5.12
N ALA A 42 -20.57 -17.99 -5.35
CA ALA A 42 -19.68 -18.96 -5.98
C ALA A 42 -19.17 -18.50 -7.37
N SER A 43 -20.03 -17.81 -8.14
CA SER A 43 -19.68 -17.24 -9.44
C SER A 43 -18.61 -16.12 -9.33
N VAL A 44 -18.76 -15.23 -8.35
CA VAL A 44 -17.84 -14.11 -8.08
C VAL A 44 -16.50 -14.64 -7.57
N LEU A 45 -16.54 -15.59 -6.64
CA LEU A 45 -15.33 -16.25 -6.13
C LEU A 45 -14.60 -17.00 -7.26
N GLY A 46 -15.33 -17.62 -8.18
CA GLY A 46 -14.76 -18.22 -9.39
C GLY A 46 -14.02 -17.21 -10.29
N ALA A 47 -14.57 -16.01 -10.47
CA ALA A 47 -13.91 -14.94 -11.23
C ALA A 47 -12.62 -14.45 -10.55
N TYR A 48 -12.61 -14.35 -9.21
CA TYR A 48 -11.38 -14.06 -8.47
C TYR A 48 -10.33 -15.16 -8.65
N GLU A 49 -10.72 -16.43 -8.52
CA GLU A 49 -9.78 -17.55 -8.65
C GLU A 49 -9.18 -17.71 -10.05
N ARG A 50 -9.87 -17.24 -11.09
CA ARG A 50 -9.36 -17.24 -12.47
C ARG A 50 -8.55 -16.00 -12.81
N GLY A 51 -8.52 -14.99 -11.92
CA GLY A 51 -7.85 -13.71 -12.19
C GLY A 51 -8.61 -12.79 -13.14
N GLU A 52 -9.86 -13.14 -13.51
CA GLU A 52 -10.74 -12.32 -14.36
C GLU A 52 -11.23 -11.06 -13.63
N ARG A 53 -11.15 -11.07 -12.30
CA ARG A 53 -11.51 -9.93 -11.46
C ARG A 53 -10.47 -9.75 -10.36
N SER A 54 -10.08 -8.51 -10.11
CA SER A 54 -9.26 -8.14 -8.96
C SER A 54 -10.07 -8.22 -7.67
N ILE A 55 -9.42 -8.71 -6.60
CA ILE A 55 -10.00 -8.76 -5.26
C ILE A 55 -9.44 -7.63 -4.40
N SER A 56 -10.31 -6.90 -3.71
CA SER A 56 -9.90 -5.87 -2.75
C SER A 56 -9.32 -6.50 -1.47
N VAL A 57 -8.36 -5.85 -0.83
CA VAL A 57 -7.74 -6.32 0.43
C VAL A 57 -8.76 -6.64 1.53
N PRO A 58 -9.81 -5.82 1.81
CA PRO A 58 -10.80 -6.17 2.84
C PRO A 58 -11.57 -7.46 2.54
N ARG A 59 -11.88 -7.73 1.26
CA ARG A 59 -12.51 -8.99 0.83
C ARG A 59 -11.56 -10.17 0.94
N LEU A 60 -10.27 -9.97 0.63
CA LEU A 60 -9.24 -10.98 0.81
C LEU A 60 -9.09 -11.37 2.29
N GLN A 61 -9.12 -10.37 3.20
CA GLN A 61 -9.09 -10.58 4.64
C GLN A 61 -10.30 -11.39 5.14
N ARG A 62 -11.50 -11.08 4.65
CA ARG A 62 -12.71 -11.87 4.99
C ARG A 62 -12.63 -13.31 4.51
N LEU A 63 -12.11 -13.56 3.30
CA LEU A 63 -11.85 -14.93 2.82
C LEU A 63 -10.79 -15.65 3.66
N ALA A 64 -9.75 -14.94 4.12
CA ALA A 64 -8.73 -15.50 5.00
C ALA A 64 -9.35 -15.98 6.33
N ALA A 65 -10.28 -15.19 6.90
CA ALA A 65 -11.04 -15.58 8.09
C ALA A 65 -11.92 -16.82 7.85
N ILE A 66 -12.65 -16.88 6.72
CA ILE A 66 -13.47 -18.05 6.37
C ILE A 66 -12.61 -19.32 6.18
N TYR A 67 -11.42 -19.16 5.59
CA TYR A 67 -10.49 -20.26 5.38
C TYR A 67 -9.67 -20.62 6.61
N ASP A 68 -9.76 -19.84 7.68
CA ASP A 68 -8.95 -19.99 8.89
C ASP A 68 -7.45 -20.05 8.54
N VAL A 69 -6.97 -19.03 7.83
CA VAL A 69 -5.56 -18.79 7.49
C VAL A 69 -5.24 -17.30 7.61
N PRO A 70 -3.99 -16.92 7.88
CA PRO A 70 -3.60 -15.51 7.84
C PRO A 70 -3.56 -14.99 6.39
N VAL A 71 -3.80 -13.69 6.22
CA VAL A 71 -4.02 -13.08 4.89
C VAL A 71 -2.81 -13.13 3.97
N ASP A 72 -1.59 -13.12 4.53
CA ASP A 72 -0.32 -13.27 3.80
C ASP A 72 -0.25 -14.61 3.07
N GLN A 73 -0.87 -15.66 3.61
CA GLN A 73 -0.93 -16.97 2.94
C GLN A 73 -1.79 -16.96 1.69
N LEU A 74 -2.64 -15.95 1.48
CA LEU A 74 -3.41 -15.78 0.24
C LEU A 74 -2.68 -14.96 -0.83
N LEU A 75 -1.50 -14.41 -0.50
CA LEU A 75 -0.69 -13.62 -1.43
C LEU A 75 0.27 -14.50 -2.24
N PRO A 76 0.69 -14.05 -3.44
CA PRO A 76 1.75 -14.69 -4.21
C PRO A 76 3.07 -14.65 -3.43
N LYS A 77 3.80 -15.77 -3.41
CA LYS A 77 5.09 -15.87 -2.71
C LYS A 77 6.27 -15.32 -3.53
N ASP A 78 6.13 -15.30 -4.85
CA ASP A 78 7.19 -14.89 -5.79
C ASP A 78 7.00 -13.44 -6.25
N THR A 79 6.85 -12.52 -5.30
CA THR A 79 6.88 -11.10 -5.63
C THR A 79 8.35 -10.67 -5.68
N THR A 80 9.01 -10.93 -6.82
CA THR A 80 10.29 -10.30 -7.13
C THR A 80 10.04 -8.80 -7.25
N PHE A 81 10.30 -8.08 -6.16
CA PHE A 81 10.33 -6.63 -6.23
C PHE A 81 11.55 -6.26 -7.08
N PRO A 82 11.40 -5.47 -8.16
CA PRO A 82 12.57 -4.88 -8.80
C PRO A 82 13.30 -4.10 -7.71
N VAL A 83 14.53 -4.50 -7.43
CA VAL A 83 15.40 -3.78 -6.50
C VAL A 83 15.55 -2.38 -7.10
N PHE A 84 14.83 -1.41 -6.52
CA PHE A 84 15.10 -0.01 -6.81
C PHE A 84 16.48 0.27 -6.24
N ASP A 85 17.48 0.29 -7.12
CA ASP A 85 18.82 0.68 -6.73
C ASP A 85 18.78 2.15 -6.28
N SER A 86 18.79 2.34 -4.96
CA SER A 86 18.84 3.64 -4.31
C SER A 86 20.06 4.46 -4.74
N ALA A 87 21.08 3.84 -5.32
CA ALA A 87 22.24 4.55 -5.87
C ALA A 87 21.93 5.32 -7.16
N SER A 88 20.84 5.00 -7.87
CA SER A 88 20.48 5.67 -9.13
C SER A 88 19.93 7.09 -8.94
N LEU A 89 19.58 7.48 -7.71
CA LEU A 89 18.97 8.77 -7.39
C LEU A 89 19.98 9.80 -6.81
N SER A 90 21.23 9.40 -6.56
CA SER A 90 22.22 10.23 -5.87
C SER A 90 23.29 10.88 -6.76
N SER A 91 23.25 10.78 -8.09
CA SER A 91 24.27 11.42 -8.93
C SER A 91 23.74 11.95 -10.25
N GLY A 92 23.27 13.20 -10.24
CA GLY A 92 23.38 14.05 -11.42
C GLY A 92 24.84 14.45 -11.61
N GLY A 93 25.51 13.90 -12.62
CA GLY A 93 26.90 14.20 -12.94
C GLY A 93 27.36 13.58 -14.25
N PHE A 94 27.60 14.43 -15.24
CA PHE A 94 28.19 14.12 -16.53
C PHE A 94 29.52 13.35 -16.42
N GLY A 95 29.70 12.30 -17.23
CA GLY A 95 31.01 11.98 -17.82
C GLY A 95 31.75 10.70 -17.37
N LYS A 96 32.07 9.90 -18.39
CA LYS A 96 33.20 8.97 -18.58
C LYS A 96 33.07 7.49 -18.16
N GLN A 97 33.04 6.70 -19.24
CA GLN A 97 33.42 5.29 -19.45
C GLN A 97 34.62 4.83 -18.62
N HIS A 98 34.58 3.60 -18.07
CA HIS A 98 35.25 2.38 -18.56
C HIS A 98 35.32 1.27 -17.47
N GLY A 99 35.00 0.01 -17.84
CA GLY A 99 35.73 -1.19 -17.38
C GLY A 99 35.22 -2.01 -16.17
N GLY A 100 34.79 -3.25 -16.46
CA GLY A 100 35.10 -4.46 -15.68
C GLY A 100 34.38 -4.71 -14.36
N LEU A 101 33.34 -5.55 -14.37
CA LEU A 101 32.70 -6.10 -13.18
C LEU A 101 33.39 -7.43 -12.80
N GLU A 102 34.25 -7.42 -11.79
CA GLU A 102 34.57 -8.62 -11.02
C GLU A 102 33.71 -8.68 -9.77
N ALA A 103 33.15 -9.87 -9.51
CA ALA A 103 32.24 -10.15 -8.41
C ALA A 103 32.95 -10.01 -7.05
N ILE A 104 32.33 -9.27 -6.12
CA ILE A 104 32.75 -9.25 -4.71
C ILE A 104 31.76 -10.13 -3.93
N SER A 105 32.28 -11.22 -3.38
CA SER A 105 31.59 -12.18 -2.52
C SER A 105 31.19 -11.55 -1.17
N VAL A 106 30.06 -12.00 -0.65
CA VAL A 106 29.26 -11.40 0.44
C VAL A 106 29.79 -11.59 1.87
N ASP A 107 30.98 -12.16 2.06
CA ASP A 107 31.44 -12.59 3.40
C ASP A 107 32.30 -11.58 4.18
N SER A 108 32.49 -10.34 3.69
CA SER A 108 33.45 -9.38 4.30
C SER A 108 32.85 -8.06 4.82
N ILE A 109 31.54 -7.88 4.90
CA ILE A 109 30.90 -6.64 5.41
C ILE A 109 30.57 -6.77 6.91
N GLU A 110 31.54 -7.17 7.73
CA GLU A 110 31.43 -7.12 9.19
C GLU A 110 32.72 -6.56 9.79
N ALA A 111 32.99 -5.27 9.55
CA ALA A 111 33.74 -4.38 10.45
C ALA A 111 34.15 -3.11 9.72
N ALA A 112 33.35 -2.05 9.82
CA ALA A 112 33.83 -0.68 10.04
C ALA A 112 32.69 0.35 9.84
N GLN A 113 32.30 0.97 10.96
CA GLN A 113 31.83 2.36 11.05
C GLN A 113 30.40 2.61 10.56
N GLY A 114 29.40 2.85 11.42
CA GLY A 114 29.47 3.48 12.73
C GLY A 114 29.70 4.99 12.56
N ARG A 115 28.65 5.74 12.20
CA ARG A 115 28.37 7.16 12.52
C ARG A 115 27.03 7.55 11.89
N ASN A 116 26.05 7.88 12.73
CA ASN A 116 24.69 8.38 12.44
C ASN A 116 23.61 7.39 12.03
N GLY A 117 23.11 6.67 13.03
CA GLY A 117 21.75 6.16 13.07
C GLY A 117 21.36 5.98 14.53
N ARG A 118 21.26 7.10 15.27
CA ARG A 118 20.84 7.09 16.68
C ARG A 118 19.55 6.29 16.78
N ALA A 119 19.65 5.19 17.52
CA ALA A 119 18.54 4.44 18.05
C ALA A 119 17.56 5.37 18.78
N ALA A 120 16.31 4.91 18.85
CA ALA A 120 15.18 5.47 19.56
C ALA A 120 14.30 6.45 18.75
N ASN A 121 13.20 5.87 18.26
CA ASN A 121 11.86 6.42 18.46
C ASN A 121 11.53 7.71 17.69
N LEU A 122 11.02 7.57 16.46
CA LEU A 122 9.94 8.47 16.05
C LEU A 122 8.68 7.64 16.09
N VAL A 123 7.88 7.89 17.14
CA VAL A 123 6.44 7.68 17.19
C VAL A 123 5.90 7.68 15.76
N GLU A 124 5.13 6.66 15.38
CA GLU A 124 4.37 6.67 14.13
C GLU A 124 3.57 7.98 14.11
N SER A 125 4.09 9.03 13.48
CA SER A 125 3.59 10.40 13.64
C SER A 125 2.25 10.49 12.94
N LYS A 126 1.21 10.16 13.70
CA LYS A 126 -0.17 10.16 13.26
C LYS A 126 -0.66 11.60 13.27
N ILE A 127 -1.32 11.97 12.19
CA ILE A 127 -1.88 13.31 12.02
C ILE A 127 -3.37 13.16 11.80
N THR A 128 -4.15 13.85 12.62
CA THR A 128 -5.60 13.87 12.51
C THR A 128 -6.01 15.08 11.70
N ILE A 129 -6.84 14.84 10.70
CA ILE A 129 -7.36 15.84 9.77
C ILE A 129 -8.87 15.98 10.00
N ASP A 130 -9.32 17.21 10.21
CA ASP A 130 -10.73 17.59 10.24
C ASP A 130 -11.28 17.65 8.81
N LEU A 131 -12.20 16.74 8.49
CA LEU A 131 -12.82 16.65 7.17
C LEU A 131 -13.96 17.65 6.99
N THR A 132 -14.51 18.19 8.07
CA THR A 132 -15.64 19.14 7.99
C THR A 132 -15.20 20.48 7.41
N LYS A 133 -13.97 20.88 7.72
CA LYS A 133 -13.34 22.10 7.23
C LYS A 133 -12.74 21.95 5.83
N LEU A 134 -12.65 20.72 5.30
CA LEU A 134 -12.10 20.49 3.97
C LEU A 134 -12.91 21.16 2.85
N SER A 135 -14.22 21.41 3.06
CA SER A 135 -15.04 22.18 2.12
C SER A 135 -14.70 23.68 2.07
N GLU A 136 -14.09 24.22 3.12
CA GLU A 136 -13.73 25.64 3.24
C GLU A 136 -12.40 25.96 2.54
N VAL A 137 -11.55 24.95 2.35
CA VAL A 137 -10.31 25.08 1.58
C VAL A 137 -10.65 25.35 0.12
N SER A 138 -9.99 26.34 -0.48
CA SER A 138 -10.18 26.70 -1.88
C SER A 138 -8.95 26.38 -2.71
N GLY A 139 -9.14 26.10 -4.00
CA GLY A 139 -8.06 25.85 -4.95
C GLY A 139 -7.78 24.37 -5.25
N PRO A 140 -6.77 24.10 -6.09
CA PRO A 140 -6.45 22.76 -6.61
C PRO A 140 -6.00 21.79 -5.50
N GLU A 141 -5.42 22.32 -4.42
CA GLU A 141 -5.00 21.55 -3.26
C GLU A 141 -6.18 20.84 -2.58
N ARG A 142 -7.36 21.48 -2.51
CA ARG A 142 -8.57 20.87 -1.95
C ARG A 142 -8.95 19.61 -2.70
N ASP A 143 -9.00 19.68 -4.03
CA ASP A 143 -9.51 18.58 -4.84
C ASP A 143 -8.58 17.37 -4.78
N LEU A 144 -7.27 17.60 -4.67
CA LEU A 144 -6.27 16.56 -4.47
C LEU A 144 -6.36 15.93 -3.07
N LEU A 145 -6.42 16.75 -2.02
CA LEU A 145 -6.63 16.29 -0.65
C LEU A 145 -7.92 15.47 -0.53
N LYS A 146 -9.02 15.95 -1.11
CA LYS A 146 -10.32 15.27 -1.10
C LYS A 146 -10.26 13.92 -1.81
N ARG A 147 -9.63 13.83 -2.97
CA ARG A 147 -9.47 12.55 -3.70
C ARG A 147 -8.65 11.54 -2.90
N TYR A 148 -7.52 11.99 -2.34
CA TYR A 148 -6.61 11.12 -1.62
C TYR A 148 -7.20 10.66 -0.27
N LEU A 149 -7.78 11.57 0.51
CA LEU A 149 -8.43 11.24 1.78
C LEU A 149 -9.65 10.33 1.56
N ASN A 150 -10.44 10.57 0.51
CA ASN A 150 -11.56 9.68 0.16
C ASN A 150 -11.07 8.26 -0.23
N MET A 151 -9.94 8.15 -0.94
CA MET A 151 -9.31 6.86 -1.20
C MET A 151 -8.98 6.14 0.11
N ILE A 152 -8.38 6.84 1.08
CA ILE A 152 -8.06 6.28 2.39
C ILE A 152 -9.35 5.84 3.14
N GLN A 153 -10.40 6.67 3.14
CA GLN A 153 -11.69 6.36 3.77
C GLN A 153 -12.30 5.08 3.19
N VAL A 154 -12.37 4.97 1.86
CA VAL A 154 -12.91 3.79 1.16
C VAL A 154 -12.08 2.54 1.47
N GLN A 155 -10.75 2.65 1.47
CA GLN A 155 -9.87 1.51 1.76
C GLN A 155 -10.02 1.01 3.20
N ARG A 156 -10.20 1.93 4.15
CA ARG A 156 -10.37 1.61 5.58
C ARG A 156 -11.81 1.27 5.95
N GLN A 157 -12.77 1.44 5.03
CA GLN A 157 -14.20 1.46 5.33
C GLN A 157 -14.56 2.45 6.47
N ASP A 158 -13.78 3.54 6.58
CA ASP A 158 -13.93 4.57 7.60
C ASP A 158 -14.69 5.77 7.03
N PHE A 159 -15.98 5.84 7.38
CA PHE A 159 -16.89 6.89 6.93
C PHE A 159 -17.35 7.79 8.09
N ASN A 160 -16.55 7.89 9.15
CA ASN A 160 -16.86 8.73 10.31
C ASN A 160 -17.13 10.21 9.91
N GLY A 161 -16.60 10.64 8.76
CA GLY A 161 -17.02 11.85 8.03
C GLY A 161 -16.63 13.18 8.70
N ARG A 162 -16.21 13.15 9.96
CA ARG A 162 -15.78 14.30 10.75
C ARG A 162 -14.27 14.45 10.78
N MET A 163 -13.56 13.37 11.07
CA MET A 163 -12.10 13.37 11.21
C MET A 163 -11.51 12.08 10.64
N ILE A 164 -10.26 12.15 10.20
CA ILE A 164 -9.47 10.97 9.83
C ILE A 164 -8.04 11.10 10.34
N THR A 165 -7.51 10.03 10.93
CA THR A 165 -6.11 9.99 11.37
C THR A 165 -5.27 9.24 10.34
N ILE A 166 -4.30 9.92 9.73
CA ILE A 166 -3.40 9.38 8.70
C ILE A 166 -1.98 9.23 9.24
N ARG A 167 -1.18 8.37 8.60
CA ARG A 167 0.23 8.15 8.96
C ARG A 167 1.09 9.26 8.35
N SER A 168 2.30 9.44 8.89
CA SER A 168 3.30 10.36 8.32
C SER A 168 3.72 10.02 6.88
N GLU A 169 3.60 8.76 6.48
CA GLU A 169 3.88 8.34 5.10
C GLU A 169 2.79 8.85 4.13
N ASP A 170 1.53 8.91 4.57
CA ASP A 170 0.43 9.46 3.76
C ASP A 170 0.68 10.95 3.46
N LEU A 171 1.29 11.70 4.40
CA LEU A 171 1.72 13.08 4.16
C LEU A 171 2.80 13.19 3.09
N ARG A 172 3.73 12.23 3.02
CA ARG A 172 4.76 12.23 1.97
C ARG A 172 4.14 12.04 0.60
N VAL A 173 3.13 11.19 0.48
CA VAL A 173 2.40 10.99 -0.77
C VAL A 173 1.61 12.24 -1.16
N ILE A 174 0.90 12.86 -0.22
CA ILE A 174 0.19 14.12 -0.46
C ILE A 174 1.18 15.23 -0.85
N GLY A 175 2.32 15.31 -0.18
CA GLY A 175 3.40 16.25 -0.52
C GLY A 175 3.91 16.03 -1.94
N ALA A 176 4.20 14.79 -2.32
CA ALA A 176 4.62 14.46 -3.68
C ALA A 176 3.58 14.85 -4.74
N LEU A 177 2.28 14.71 -4.44
CA LEU A 177 1.19 15.14 -5.34
C LEU A 177 1.06 16.66 -5.47
N LEU A 178 1.50 17.41 -4.46
CA LEU A 178 1.44 18.87 -4.41
C LEU A 178 2.79 19.54 -4.67
N GLU A 179 3.82 18.76 -5.04
CA GLU A 179 5.21 19.23 -5.21
C GLU A 179 5.78 19.92 -3.95
N MET A 180 5.38 19.45 -2.78
CA MET A 180 5.77 19.98 -1.46
C MET A 180 6.42 18.89 -0.60
N SER A 181 7.30 19.28 0.32
CA SER A 181 7.84 18.36 1.32
C SER A 181 6.77 17.99 2.37
N ALA A 182 6.96 16.88 3.09
CA ALA A 182 6.04 16.46 4.14
C ALA A 182 5.89 17.51 5.25
N ASP A 183 6.98 18.21 5.60
CA ASP A 183 6.97 19.28 6.60
C ASP A 183 6.20 20.50 6.09
N GLN A 184 6.35 20.84 4.82
CA GLN A 184 5.62 21.94 4.18
C GLN A 184 4.11 21.66 4.13
N ILE A 185 3.70 20.43 3.82
CA ILE A 185 2.27 20.05 3.88
C ILE A 185 1.75 20.05 5.31
N ALA A 186 2.54 19.60 6.29
CA ALA A 186 2.11 19.63 7.68
C ALA A 186 1.83 21.09 8.13
N MET A 187 2.75 22.02 7.84
CA MET A 187 2.55 23.45 8.08
C MET A 187 1.34 24.00 7.32
N ARG A 188 1.17 23.59 6.06
CA ARG A 188 0.04 24.03 5.24
C ARG A 188 -1.31 23.55 5.79
N LEU A 189 -1.38 22.33 6.31
CA LEU A 189 -2.59 21.79 6.95
C LEU A 189 -2.89 22.51 8.28
N ASP A 190 -1.85 22.96 8.98
CA ASP A 190 -1.99 23.82 10.18
C ASP A 190 -2.54 25.20 9.78
N ASP A 191 -2.00 25.83 8.72
CA ASP A 191 -2.45 27.13 8.20
C ASP A 191 -3.92 27.08 7.73
N LEU A 192 -4.33 25.96 7.13
CA LEU A 192 -5.71 25.72 6.70
C LEU A 192 -6.65 25.34 7.86
N GLY A 193 -6.14 25.22 9.08
CA GLY A 193 -6.91 24.82 10.26
C GLY A 193 -7.50 23.41 10.18
N LEU A 194 -6.96 22.58 9.28
CA LEU A 194 -7.40 21.20 9.02
C LEU A 194 -6.75 20.21 9.99
N ARG A 195 -5.51 20.46 10.40
CA ARG A 195 -4.78 19.57 11.30
C ARG A 195 -5.24 19.78 12.75
N ILE A 196 -5.48 18.66 13.44
CA ILE A 196 -5.79 18.61 14.86
C ILE A 196 -4.59 17.99 15.58
N ALA A 197 -4.05 18.71 16.55
CA ALA A 197 -3.13 18.12 17.52
C ALA A 197 -3.95 17.21 18.45
N VAL A 198 -3.66 15.91 18.42
CA VAL A 198 -4.23 14.89 19.32
C VAL A 198 -3.20 14.55 20.38
#